data_AF-A0A964Y6B6-F1
#
_entry.id   AF-A0A964Y6B6-F1
#
_cell.length_a   1.000
_cell.length_b   1.000
_cell.length_c   1.000
_cell.angle_alpha   90.00
_cell.angle_beta   90.00
_cell.angle_gamma   90.00
#
_symmetry.space_group_name_H-M   'P 1'
#
loop_
_entity.id
_entity.type
_entity.pdbx_description
1 polymer ?
#
loop_
_entity_poly.entity_id
_entity_poly.type
_entity_poly.pdbx_seq_one_letter_code
_entity_poly.pdbx_strand_id
1 'polypeptide(L)'
;MFYCLEFSPQTEYQKIQPLYQGYLKLIPHIGKIIAKDSDSYQYLSDSIVNFLKPNEIKQKMLNAGFTKVQIIPLCAGVCNIYVCTKN
;
A
#
# COMPACT_ATOMS: atom_id res chain seq x y z
N MET A 1 3.39 -18.36 11.40
CA MET A 1 3.06 -17.78 10.07
C MET A 1 2.44 -16.42 10.32
N PHE A 2 2.89 -15.38 9.61
CA PHE A 2 2.46 -14.00 9.77
C PHE A 2 1.81 -13.50 8.48
N TYR A 3 0.70 -12.79 8.61
CA TYR A 3 -0.06 -12.22 7.51
C TYR A 3 -0.23 -10.72 7.78
N CYS A 4 0.03 -9.90 6.77
CA CYS A 4 -0.14 -8.46 6.84
C CYS A 4 -0.74 -7.95 5.54
N LEU A 5 -1.82 -7.18 5.62
CA LEU A 5 -2.44 -6.52 4.46
C LEU A 5 -2.10 -5.04 4.54
N GLU A 6 -1.43 -4.51 3.51
CA GLU A 6 -1.09 -3.08 3.47
C GLU A 6 -1.31 -2.49 2.08
N PHE A 7 -1.59 -1.18 2.06
CA PHE A 7 -1.62 -0.40 0.84
C PHE A 7 -0.20 -0.20 0.28
N SER A 8 -0.12 0.06 -1.02
CA SER A 8 1.14 0.27 -1.72
C SER A 8 1.14 1.62 -2.44
N PRO A 9 2.29 2.32 -2.46
CA PRO A 9 2.48 3.49 -3.34
C PRO A 9 2.60 3.07 -4.81
N GLN A 10 2.79 1.76 -5.07
CA GLN A 10 3.06 1.20 -6.40
C GLN A 10 2.06 0.10 -6.76
N THR A 11 1.47 0.22 -7.95
CA THR A 11 0.63 -0.82 -8.57
C THR A 11 1.48 -1.86 -9.31
N GLU A 12 0.90 -3.03 -9.54
CA GLU A 12 1.53 -4.13 -10.28
C GLU A 12 1.83 -3.74 -11.73
N TYR A 13 0.88 -3.07 -12.39
CA TYR A 13 1.05 -2.60 -13.76
C TYR A 13 1.43 -1.12 -13.79
N GLN A 14 2.56 -0.80 -14.41
CA GLN A 14 3.04 0.58 -14.49
C GLN A 14 2.11 1.50 -15.30
N LYS A 15 1.30 0.91 -16.21
CA LYS A 15 0.31 1.64 -17.02
C LYS A 15 -0.85 2.23 -16.19
N ILE A 16 -1.21 1.61 -15.07
CA ILE A 16 -2.30 2.09 -14.19
C ILE A 16 -1.81 3.01 -13.07
N GLN A 17 -0.49 3.06 -12.84
CA GLN A 17 0.14 3.88 -11.80
C GLN A 17 -0.27 5.36 -11.86
N PRO A 18 -0.30 6.04 -13.03
CA PRO A 18 -0.68 7.46 -13.08
C PRO A 18 -2.14 7.69 -12.68
N LEU A 19 -3.04 6.78 -13.08
CA LEU A 19 -4.45 6.85 -12.71
C LEU A 19 -4.63 6.68 -11.19
N TYR A 20 -3.93 5.70 -10.61
CA TYR A 20 -3.94 5.48 -9.16
C TYR A 20 -3.40 6.69 -8.39
N GLN A 21 -2.29 7.30 -8.83
CA GLN A 21 -1.77 8.52 -8.22
C GLN A 21 -2.73 9.70 -8.34
N GLY A 22 -3.44 9.83 -9.48
CA GLY A 22 -4.51 10.81 -9.65
C GLY A 22 -5.64 10.62 -8.66
N TYR A 23 -6.07 9.36 -8.45
CA TYR A 23 -7.08 9.02 -7.46
C TYR A 23 -6.67 9.39 -6.03
N LEU A 24 -5.44 9.05 -5.61
CA LEU A 24 -4.93 9.38 -4.27
C LEU A 24 -4.91 10.90 -4.03
N LYS A 25 -4.56 11.71 -5.04
CA LYS A 25 -4.63 13.18 -4.94
C LYS A 25 -6.07 13.71 -4.85
N LEU A 26 -7.04 13.00 -5.41
CA LEU A 26 -8.44 13.41 -5.43
C LEU A 26 -9.20 13.00 -4.15
N ILE A 27 -8.82 11.90 -3.52
CA ILE A 27 -9.56 11.36 -2.35
C ILE A 27 -9.74 12.35 -1.18
N PRO A 28 -8.80 13.26 -0.84
CA PRO A 28 -9.00 14.23 0.24
C PRO A 28 -10.08 15.25 -0.09
N HIS A 29 -10.16 15.66 -1.36
CA HIS A 29 -11.20 16.57 -1.86
C HIS A 29 -12.58 15.93 -1.78
N ILE A 30 -12.67 14.63 -2.09
CA ILE A 30 -13.90 13.85 -1.95
C ILE A 30 -14.28 13.70 -0.47
N GLY A 31 -13.30 13.39 0.40
CA GLY A 31 -13.48 13.28 1.85
C GLY A 31 -14.02 14.56 2.48
N LYS A 32 -13.53 15.73 2.04
CA LYS A 32 -14.07 17.04 2.44
C LYS A 32 -15.56 17.21 2.12
N ILE A 33 -16.00 16.74 0.96
CA ILE A 33 -17.39 16.91 0.50
C ILE A 33 -18.33 15.93 1.21
N ILE A 34 -17.93 14.67 1.34
CA ILE A 34 -18.81 13.60 1.84
C ILE A 34 -18.71 13.46 3.36
N ALA A 35 -17.50 13.38 3.90
CA ALA A 35 -17.25 13.12 5.31
C ALA A 35 -17.05 14.40 6.15
N LYS A 36 -16.98 15.58 5.50
CA LYS A 36 -16.59 16.86 6.11
C LYS A 36 -15.23 16.80 6.84
N ASP A 37 -14.41 15.81 6.51
CA ASP A 37 -13.11 15.55 7.11
C ASP A 37 -12.09 15.40 5.99
N SER A 38 -11.44 16.51 5.65
CA SER A 38 -10.38 16.52 4.64
C SER A 38 -9.07 15.99 5.20
N ASP A 39 -8.82 16.19 6.49
CA ASP A 39 -7.51 15.99 7.10
C ASP A 39 -7.22 14.50 7.28
N SER A 40 -8.22 13.71 7.67
CA SER A 40 -8.09 12.24 7.77
C SER A 40 -7.81 11.58 6.42
N TYR A 41 -8.47 12.05 5.35
CA TYR A 41 -8.24 11.51 3.99
C TYR A 41 -6.94 12.02 3.37
N GLN A 42 -6.52 13.24 3.72
CA GLN A 42 -5.19 13.74 3.37
C GLN A 42 -4.12 12.87 4.02
N TYR A 43 -4.24 12.60 5.32
CA TYR A 43 -3.33 11.71 6.04
C TYR A 43 -3.28 10.31 5.42
N LEU A 44 -4.44 9.73 5.08
CA LEU A 44 -4.51 8.43 4.39
C LEU A 44 -3.77 8.44 3.05
N SER A 45 -4.02 9.45 2.22
CA SER A 45 -3.32 9.57 0.93
C SER A 45 -1.81 9.70 1.13
N ASP A 46 -1.39 10.59 2.04
CA ASP A 46 0.01 10.86 2.31
C ASP A 46 0.72 9.65 2.93
N SER A 47 0.04 8.88 3.78
CA SER A 47 0.60 7.67 4.37
C SER A 47 0.85 6.61 3.30
N ILE A 48 -0.07 6.45 2.33
CA ILE A 48 0.07 5.51 1.22
C ILE A 48 1.22 5.93 0.29
N VAL A 49 1.29 7.22 -0.08
CA VAL A 49 2.30 7.73 -1.02
C VAL A 49 3.71 7.63 -0.45
N ASN A 50 3.88 7.89 0.85
CA ASN A 50 5.17 7.84 1.53
C ASN A 50 5.53 6.45 2.08
N PHE A 51 4.67 5.45 1.87
CA PHE A 51 4.92 4.10 2.35
C PHE A 51 6.04 3.40 1.55
N LEU A 52 6.49 2.27 2.08
CA LEU A 52 7.50 1.44 1.42
C LEU A 52 6.90 0.70 0.22
N LYS A 53 7.71 0.53 -0.83
CA LYS A 53 7.32 -0.32 -1.96
C LYS A 53 7.27 -1.79 -1.53
N PRO A 54 6.47 -2.64 -2.19
CA PRO A 54 6.30 -4.03 -1.78
C PRO A 54 7.61 -4.82 -1.66
N ASN A 55 8.57 -4.58 -2.56
CA ASN A 55 9.88 -5.21 -2.50
C ASN A 55 10.72 -4.75 -1.29
N GLU A 56 10.61 -3.48 -0.89
CA GLU A 56 11.31 -2.96 0.30
C GLU A 56 10.73 -3.57 1.58
N ILE A 57 9.41 -3.73 1.65
CA ILE A 57 8.75 -4.45 2.76
C ILE A 57 9.22 -5.90 2.82
N LYS A 58 9.28 -6.58 1.68
CA LYS A 58 9.80 -7.96 1.62
C LYS A 58 11.22 -8.05 2.15
N GLN A 59 12.12 -7.14 1.76
CA GLN A 59 13.49 -7.12 2.29
C GLN A 59 13.52 -6.85 3.80
N LYS A 60 12.69 -5.92 4.31
CA LYS A 60 12.58 -5.69 5.76
C LYS A 60 12.09 -6.93 6.52
N MET A 61 11.12 -7.67 5.98
CA MET A 61 10.64 -8.91 6.60
C MET A 61 11.72 -9.99 6.60
N LEU A 62 12.47 -10.15 5.51
CA LEU A 62 13.61 -11.07 5.47
C LEU A 62 14.67 -10.70 6.52
N ASN A 63 15.02 -9.40 6.61
CA ASN A 63 15.97 -8.89 7.59
C ASN A 63 15.48 -9.04 9.05
N ALA A 64 14.16 -9.06 9.27
CA ALA A 64 13.56 -9.35 10.58
C ALA A 64 13.63 -10.85 10.97
N GLY A 65 14.17 -11.70 10.10
CA GLY A 65 14.39 -13.13 10.36
C GLY A 65 13.25 -14.03 9.89
N PHE A 66 12.34 -13.55 9.03
CA PHE A 66 11.46 -14.45 8.27
C PHE A 66 12.27 -15.13 7.16
N THR A 67 12.04 -16.43 6.96
CA THR A 67 12.79 -17.25 5.99
C THR A 67 12.12 -17.30 4.62
N LYS A 68 10.79 -17.15 4.57
CA LYS A 68 10.02 -17.07 3.33
C LYS A 68 9.02 -15.93 3.43
N VAL A 69 9.04 -15.06 2.42
CA VAL A 69 8.15 -13.90 2.33
C VAL A 69 7.53 -13.87 0.93
N GLN A 70 6.22 -14.06 0.87
CA GLN A 70 5.41 -13.99 -0.34
C GLN A 70 4.59 -12.70 -0.34
N ILE A 71 4.50 -12.05 -1.49
CA ILE A 71 3.65 -10.88 -1.72
C ILE A 71 2.53 -11.34 -2.65
N ILE A 72 1.28 -11.13 -2.25
CA ILE A 72 0.09 -11.42 -3.06
C ILE A 72 -0.58 -10.08 -3.37
N PRO A 73 -0.45 -9.56 -4.60
CA PRO A 73 -1.10 -8.31 -4.98
C PRO A 73 -2.61 -8.49 -5.06
N LEU A 74 -3.34 -7.47 -4.61
CA LEU A 74 -4.78 -7.34 -4.72
C LEU A 74 -5.11 -6.05 -5.49
N CYS A 75 -6.23 -6.06 -6.23
CA CYS A 75 -6.66 -4.90 -7.02
C CYS A 75 -5.53 -4.34 -7.90
N ALA A 76 -4.82 -5.21 -8.63
CA ALA A 76 -3.64 -4.87 -9.43
C ALA A 76 -2.53 -4.14 -8.65
N GLY A 77 -2.32 -4.54 -7.38
CA GLY A 77 -1.23 -4.08 -6.53
C GLY A 77 -1.51 -2.82 -5.73
N VAL A 78 -2.75 -2.30 -5.74
CA VAL A 78 -3.16 -1.18 -4.84
C VAL A 78 -2.95 -1.55 -3.37
N CYS A 79 -3.25 -2.79 -3.00
CA CYS A 79 -2.87 -3.36 -1.72
C CYS A 79 -2.25 -4.74 -1.92
N ASN A 80 -1.49 -5.19 -0.93
CA ASN A 80 -0.76 -6.44 -0.99
C ASN A 80 -0.91 -7.19 0.33
N ILE A 81 -1.09 -8.51 0.24
CA ILE A 81 -0.95 -9.41 1.38
C ILE A 81 0.49 -9.92 1.43
N TYR A 82 1.16 -9.69 2.54
CA TYR A 82 2.47 -10.24 2.86
C TYR A 82 2.28 -11.49 3.71
N VAL A 83 2.70 -12.64 3.19
CA VAL A 83 2.67 -13.93 3.89
C VAL A 83 4.09 -14.32 4.25
N CYS A 84 4.40 -14.31 5.55
CA CYS A 84 5.74 -14.55 6.06
C CYS A 84 5.79 -15.81 6.94
N THR A 85 6.78 -16.66 6.73
CA THR A 85 7.06 -17.81 7.62
C THR A 85 8.48 -17.71 8.15
N LYS A 86 8.66 -18.16 9.39
CA LYS A 86 9.94 -18.29 10.07
C LYS A 86 10.11 -19.77 10.38
N ASN A 87 11.25 -20.34 10.02
CA ASN A 87 11.60 -21.72 10.35
C ASN A 87 11.97 -21.84 11.83
#